data_AF-A0AA42MZG4-F1
#
_entry.id   AF-A0AA42MZG4-F1
#
_cell.length_a   1.000
_cell.length_b   1.000
_cell.length_c   1.000
_cell.angle_alpha   90.00
_cell.angle_beta   90.00
_cell.angle_gamma   90.00
#
_symmetry.space_group_name_H-M   'P 1'
#
loop_
_entity.id
_entity.type
_entity.pdbx_description
1 polymer ?
#
loop_
_entity_poly.entity_id
_entity_poly.type
_entity_poly.pdbx_seq_one_letter_code
_entity_poly.pdbx_strand_id
1 'polypeptide(L)'
;MEQQFSLGVLIFSVFTSFLGSLAFFWYLRGREKRIKSAIAELQFEEQFIEKISKGNVELIRSGFRVFSLAFFVVFMSGAMVLATKIFPFPSFLEGFVYIFSVGAWSAAAAGCFSYFKSLTRLSDVKQAKEKLAEKRQKLEAKL
;
A
#
# COMPACT_ATOMS: atom_id res chain seq x y z
N MET A 1 -12.97 58.56 -24.91
CA MET A 1 -13.60 57.22 -24.93
C MET A 1 -13.71 56.75 -23.50
N GLU A 2 -14.80 57.13 -22.82
CA GLU A 2 -15.07 56.76 -21.44
C GLU A 2 -15.54 55.30 -21.42
N GLN A 3 -14.71 54.39 -20.93
CA GLN A 3 -15.11 53.02 -20.68
C GLN A 3 -16.03 53.02 -19.45
N GLN A 4 -17.34 53.04 -19.68
CA GLN A 4 -18.33 52.71 -18.67
C GLN A 4 -18.17 51.23 -18.31
N PHE A 5 -17.32 50.94 -17.31
CA PHE A 5 -17.28 49.62 -16.71
C PHE A 5 -18.63 49.36 -16.04
N SER A 6 -19.43 48.49 -16.65
CA SER A 6 -20.70 48.04 -16.08
C SER A 6 -20.46 47.48 -14.68
N LEU A 7 -21.25 47.94 -13.70
CA LEU A 7 -21.24 47.45 -12.31
C LEU A 7 -21.25 45.91 -12.22
N GLY A 8 -21.89 45.24 -13.18
CA GLY A 8 -21.89 43.78 -13.28
C GLY A 8 -20.50 43.17 -13.52
N VAL A 9 -19.64 43.84 -14.29
CA VAL A 9 -18.26 43.38 -14.58
C VAL A 9 -17.38 43.50 -13.32
N LEU A 10 -17.56 44.56 -12.54
CA LEU A 10 -16.84 44.77 -11.27
C LEU A 10 -17.25 43.73 -10.22
N ILE A 11 -18.54 43.44 -10.09
CA ILE A 11 -19.01 42.41 -9.15
C ILE A 11 -18.49 41.02 -9.58
N PHE A 12 -18.52 40.73 -10.88
CA PHE A 12 -18.05 39.45 -11.41
C PHE A 12 -16.53 39.25 -11.23
N SER A 13 -15.72 40.30 -11.38
CA SER A 13 -14.26 40.23 -11.19
C SER A 13 -13.86 40.01 -9.73
N VAL A 14 -14.59 40.64 -8.79
CA VAL A 14 -14.40 40.41 -7.34
C VAL A 14 -14.81 38.99 -6.97
N PHE A 15 -15.95 38.50 -7.49
CA PHE A 15 -16.44 37.16 -7.18
C PHE A 15 -15.52 36.06 -7.72
N THR A 16 -15.02 36.21 -8.95
CA THR A 16 -14.07 35.27 -9.57
C THR A 16 -12.72 35.27 -8.85
N SER A 17 -12.23 36.44 -8.42
CA SER A 17 -11.00 36.53 -7.63
C SER A 17 -11.15 35.86 -6.25
N PHE A 18 -12.29 36.06 -5.60
CA PHE A 18 -12.60 35.44 -4.32
C PHE A 18 -12.70 33.91 -4.44
N LEU A 19 -13.44 33.40 -5.43
CA LEU A 19 -13.54 31.95 -5.70
C LEU A 19 -12.19 31.34 -6.07
N GLY A 20 -11.38 32.04 -6.88
CA GLY A 20 -10.03 31.59 -7.22
C GLY A 20 -9.12 31.46 -5.99
N SER A 21 -9.15 32.44 -5.09
CA SER A 21 -8.41 32.41 -3.83
C SER A 21 -8.87 31.26 -2.92
N LEU A 22 -10.19 31.04 -2.83
CA LEU A 22 -10.77 29.97 -2.03
C LEU A 22 -10.39 28.59 -2.58
N ALA A 23 -10.46 28.39 -3.89
CA ALA A 23 -10.04 27.15 -4.54
C ALA A 23 -8.54 26.88 -4.35
N PHE A 24 -7.70 27.92 -4.45
CA PHE A 24 -6.26 27.81 -4.23
C PHE A 24 -5.93 27.42 -2.78
N PHE A 25 -6.63 28.01 -1.81
CA PHE A 25 -6.46 27.67 -0.39
C PHE A 25 -6.83 26.21 -0.09
N TRP A 26 -7.93 25.72 -0.67
CA TRP A 26 -8.35 24.32 -0.53
C TRP A 26 -7.35 23.35 -1.19
N TYR A 27 -6.82 23.71 -2.36
CA TYR A 27 -5.80 22.92 -3.04
C TYR A 27 -4.50 22.82 -2.20
N LEU A 28 -4.00 23.94 -1.67
CA LEU A 28 -2.84 23.96 -0.77
C LEU A 28 -3.06 23.07 0.46
N ARG A 29 -4.21 23.20 1.12
CA ARG A 29 -4.55 22.43 2.31
C ARG A 29 -4.70 20.93 2.02
N GLY A 30 -5.23 20.59 0.85
CA GLY A 30 -5.30 19.20 0.36
C GLY A 30 -3.93 18.62 0.07
N ARG A 31 -3.04 19.40 -0.55
CA ARG A 31 -1.66 19.02 -0.83
C ARG A 31 -0.86 18.83 0.47
N GLU A 32 -0.96 19.73 1.43
CA GLU A 32 -0.36 19.57 2.76
C GLU A 32 -0.84 18.31 3.46
N LYS A 33 -2.15 18.03 3.46
CA LYS A 33 -2.68 16.80 4.06
C LYS A 33 -2.13 15.54 3.40
N ARG A 34 -2.02 15.51 2.07
CA ARG A 34 -1.42 14.37 1.35
C ARG A 34 0.05 14.19 1.69
N ILE A 35 0.81 15.29 1.73
CA ILE A 35 2.23 15.26 2.09
C ILE A 35 2.41 14.79 3.54
N LYS A 36 1.62 15.32 4.49
CA LYS A 36 1.64 14.89 5.89
C LYS A 36 1.27 13.41 6.04
N SER A 37 0.28 12.92 5.30
CA SER A 37 -0.09 11.50 5.29
C SER A 37 1.06 10.63 4.78
N ALA A 38 1.71 11.03 3.68
CA ALA A 38 2.87 10.31 3.14
C ALA A 38 4.07 10.33 4.11
N ILE A 39 4.31 11.44 4.80
CA ILE A 39 5.35 11.54 5.84
C ILE A 39 5.01 10.62 7.02
N ALA A 40 3.75 10.57 7.46
CA ALA A 40 3.32 9.70 8.55
C ALA A 40 3.49 8.21 8.19
N GLU A 41 3.17 7.83 6.95
CA GLU A 41 3.38 6.47 6.43
C GLU A 41 4.87 6.11 6.40
N LEU A 42 5.72 7.03 5.93
CA LEU A 42 7.18 6.86 5.94
C LEU A 42 7.76 6.75 7.37
N GLN A 43 7.26 7.53 8.33
CA GLN A 43 7.68 7.42 9.73
C GLN A 43 7.26 6.08 10.34
N PHE A 44 6.09 5.57 9.98
CA PHE A 44 5.63 4.25 10.41
C PHE A 44 6.53 3.15 9.85
N GLU A 45 6.90 3.25 8.57
CA GLU A 45 7.83 2.34 7.91
C GLU A 45 9.23 2.40 8.54
N GLU A 46 9.74 3.59 8.88
CA GLU A 46 11.03 3.77 9.56
C GLU A 46 11.04 3.17 10.97
N GLN A 47 10.00 3.41 11.78
CA GLN A 47 9.85 2.80 13.10
C GLN A 47 9.71 1.27 13.02
N PHE A 48 9.02 0.78 11.98
CA PHE A 48 8.90 -0.65 11.72
C PHE A 48 10.27 -1.26 11.40
N ILE A 49 11.06 -0.61 10.53
CA ILE A 49 12.44 -1.00 10.22
C ILE A 49 13.35 -0.92 11.46
N GLU A 50 13.17 0.06 12.34
CA GLU A 50 13.98 0.18 13.56
C GLU A 50 13.68 -0.93 14.56
N LYS A 51 12.39 -1.26 14.77
CA LYS A 51 11.97 -2.43 15.57
C LYS A 51 12.51 -3.73 14.99
N ILE A 52 12.47 -3.83 13.67
CA ILE A 52 13.09 -4.92 12.89
C ILE A 52 14.60 -5.01 13.15
N SER A 53 15.33 -3.89 13.12
CA SER A 53 16.79 -3.89 13.35
C SER A 53 17.18 -4.24 14.78
N LYS A 54 16.30 -3.96 15.75
CA LYS A 54 16.52 -4.26 17.18
C LYS A 54 16.08 -5.68 17.56
N GLY A 55 15.32 -6.37 16.70
CA GLY A 55 14.77 -7.69 17.00
C GLY A 55 14.72 -8.62 15.80
N ASN A 56 15.86 -9.22 15.42
CA ASN A 56 15.91 -10.31 14.43
C ASN A 56 14.90 -11.43 14.74
N VAL A 57 14.63 -11.69 16.03
CA VAL A 57 13.69 -12.72 16.49
C VAL A 57 12.24 -12.40 16.10
N GLU A 58 11.81 -11.14 16.15
CA GLU A 58 10.43 -10.78 15.78
C GLU A 58 10.22 -10.89 14.27
N LEU A 59 11.23 -10.54 13.49
CA LEU A 59 11.22 -10.62 12.03
C LEU A 59 11.19 -12.06 11.54
N ILE A 60 12.04 -12.91 12.13
CA ILE A 60 12.05 -14.35 11.91
C ILE A 60 10.70 -14.94 12.34
N ARG A 61 10.14 -14.51 13.49
CA ARG A 61 8.83 -14.98 13.98
C ARG A 61 7.69 -14.55 13.06
N SER A 62 7.69 -13.32 12.54
CA SER A 62 6.68 -12.86 11.59
C SER A 62 6.81 -13.57 10.25
N GLY A 63 8.04 -13.78 9.76
CA GLY A 63 8.29 -14.54 8.54
C GLY A 63 7.85 -15.98 8.68
N PHE A 64 8.19 -16.62 9.80
CA PHE A 64 7.74 -17.97 10.10
C PHE A 64 6.22 -18.08 10.15
N ARG A 65 5.50 -17.09 10.71
CA ARG A 65 4.02 -17.08 10.65
C ARG A 65 3.50 -17.01 9.22
N VAL A 66 4.06 -16.13 8.38
CA VAL A 66 3.64 -15.99 6.98
C VAL A 66 3.91 -17.27 6.20
N PHE A 67 5.10 -17.85 6.35
CA PHE A 67 5.44 -19.14 5.74
C PHE A 67 4.54 -20.26 6.25
N SER A 68 4.31 -20.36 7.56
CA SER A 68 3.42 -21.37 8.15
C SER A 68 2.00 -21.25 7.63
N LEU A 69 1.48 -20.02 7.44
CA LEU A 69 0.15 -19.79 6.89
C LEU A 69 0.10 -20.17 5.41
N ALA A 70 1.12 -19.79 4.63
CA ALA A 70 1.22 -20.20 3.23
C ALA A 70 1.28 -21.72 3.07
N PHE A 71 2.09 -22.41 3.88
CA PHE A 71 2.13 -23.88 3.91
C PHE A 71 0.78 -24.48 4.29
N PHE A 72 0.13 -23.96 5.33
CA PHE A 72 -1.20 -24.42 5.74
C PHE A 72 -2.21 -24.32 4.60
N VAL A 73 -2.23 -23.20 3.88
CA VAL A 73 -3.11 -23.00 2.71
C VAL A 73 -2.80 -24.00 1.60
N VAL A 74 -1.52 -24.23 1.30
CA VAL A 74 -1.10 -25.20 0.28
C VAL A 74 -1.50 -26.62 0.65
N PHE A 75 -1.23 -27.05 1.89
CA PHE A 75 -1.59 -28.38 2.37
C PHE A 75 -3.10 -28.59 2.46
N MET A 76 -3.85 -27.58 2.92
CA MET A 76 -5.31 -27.65 3.00
C MET A 76 -5.94 -27.75 1.60
N SER A 77 -5.47 -26.93 0.66
CA SER A 77 -5.84 -26.99 -0.75
C SER A 77 -5.51 -28.36 -1.37
N GLY A 78 -4.29 -28.87 -1.13
CA GLY A 78 -3.88 -30.20 -1.61
C GLY A 78 -4.74 -31.33 -1.03
N ALA A 79 -5.10 -31.26 0.25
CA ALA A 79 -6.00 -32.21 0.89
C ALA A 79 -7.41 -32.17 0.27
N MET A 80 -7.94 -30.99 -0.08
CA MET A 80 -9.21 -30.87 -0.80
C MET A 80 -9.15 -31.52 -2.18
N VAL A 81 -8.06 -31.34 -2.93
CA VAL A 81 -7.87 -31.99 -4.23
C VAL A 81 -7.77 -33.52 -4.09
N LEU A 82 -7.12 -34.02 -3.03
CA LEU A 82 -7.08 -35.47 -2.77
C LEU A 82 -8.45 -36.00 -2.35
N ALA A 83 -9.23 -35.24 -1.58
CA ALA A 83 -10.57 -35.63 -1.16
C ALA A 83 -11.50 -35.84 -2.35
N THR A 84 -11.35 -35.08 -3.44
CA THR A 84 -12.16 -35.28 -4.66
C THR A 84 -11.85 -36.57 -5.40
N LYS A 85 -10.70 -37.21 -5.15
CA LYS A 85 -10.37 -38.52 -5.70
C LYS A 85 -10.88 -39.68 -4.86
N ILE A 86 -11.08 -39.45 -3.57
CA ILE A 86 -11.49 -40.49 -2.61
C ILE A 86 -13.02 -40.53 -2.48
N PHE A 87 -13.67 -39.37 -2.48
CA PHE A 87 -15.12 -39.25 -2.36
C PHE A 87 -15.74 -38.84 -3.70
N PRO A 88 -16.85 -39.49 -4.12
CA PRO A 88 -17.54 -39.13 -5.35
C PRO A 88 -18.28 -37.80 -5.16
N PHE A 89 -17.66 -36.70 -5.57
CA PHE A 89 -18.33 -35.41 -5.61
C PHE A 89 -19.01 -35.18 -6.97
N PRO A 90 -20.05 -34.33 -7.00
CA PRO A 90 -20.59 -33.84 -8.26
C PRO A 90 -19.53 -33.12 -9.09
N SER A 91 -19.53 -33.30 -10.41
CA SER A 91 -18.51 -32.77 -11.32
C SER A 91 -18.34 -31.24 -11.26
N PHE A 92 -19.41 -30.51 -10.92
CA PHE A 92 -19.34 -29.06 -10.72
C PHE A 92 -18.49 -28.69 -9.49
N LEU A 93 -18.63 -29.43 -8.38
CA LEU A 93 -17.86 -29.22 -7.15
C LEU A 93 -16.38 -29.53 -7.36
N GLU A 94 -16.06 -30.59 -8.11
CA GLU A 94 -14.67 -30.89 -8.46
C GLU A 94 -14.01 -29.73 -9.22
N GLY A 95 -14.68 -29.17 -10.23
CA GLY A 95 -14.20 -28.02 -10.98
C GLY A 95 -13.92 -26.80 -10.09
N PHE A 96 -14.82 -26.50 -9.15
CA PHE A 96 -14.61 -25.43 -8.16
C PHE A 96 -13.39 -25.68 -7.27
N VAL A 97 -13.21 -26.92 -6.80
CA VAL A 97 -12.07 -27.29 -5.96
C VAL A 97 -10.75 -27.09 -6.71
N TYR A 98 -10.66 -27.47 -7.99
CA TYR A 98 -9.44 -27.24 -8.78
C TYR A 98 -9.14 -25.75 -8.98
N ILE A 99 -10.14 -24.95 -9.35
CA ILE A 99 -9.97 -23.50 -9.55
C ILE A 99 -9.53 -22.82 -8.24
N PHE A 100 -10.21 -23.15 -7.14
CA PHE A 100 -9.86 -22.63 -5.82
C PHE A 100 -8.44 -23.03 -5.42
N SER A 101 -8.05 -24.28 -5.69
CA SER A 101 -6.73 -24.80 -5.33
C SER A 101 -5.60 -24.09 -6.07
N VAL A 102 -5.76 -23.88 -7.38
CA VAL A 102 -4.81 -23.12 -8.20
C VAL A 102 -4.72 -21.67 -7.72
N GLY A 103 -5.87 -21.04 -7.42
CA GLY A 103 -5.91 -19.68 -6.87
C GLY A 103 -5.22 -19.57 -5.52
N ALA A 104 -5.48 -20.52 -4.61
CA ALA A 104 -4.88 -20.57 -3.29
C ALA A 104 -3.36 -20.75 -3.35
N TRP A 105 -2.86 -21.63 -4.22
CA TRP A 105 -1.43 -21.83 -4.41
C TRP A 105 -0.75 -20.60 -5.02
N SER A 106 -1.40 -19.96 -6.00
CA SER A 106 -0.89 -18.72 -6.60
C SER A 106 -0.82 -17.58 -5.57
N ALA A 107 -1.85 -17.44 -4.74
CA ALA A 107 -1.88 -16.45 -3.65
C ALA A 107 -0.82 -16.73 -2.59
N ALA A 108 -0.63 -18.00 -2.19
CA ALA A 108 0.41 -18.40 -1.26
C ALA A 108 1.82 -18.12 -1.81
N ALA A 109 2.06 -18.42 -3.08
CA ALA A 109 3.32 -18.13 -3.77
C ALA A 109 3.58 -16.62 -3.86
N ALA A 110 2.57 -15.83 -4.23
CA ALA A 110 2.67 -14.36 -4.29
C ALA A 110 2.94 -13.76 -2.90
N GLY A 111 2.29 -14.26 -1.85
CA GLY A 111 2.53 -13.86 -0.47
C GLY A 111 3.96 -14.14 -0.03
N CYS A 112 4.46 -15.35 -0.30
CA CYS A 112 5.85 -15.72 -0.01
C CYS A 112 6.85 -14.86 -0.79
N PHE A 113 6.59 -14.60 -2.08
CA PHE A 113 7.46 -13.77 -2.91
C PHE A 113 7.49 -12.31 -2.45
N SER A 114 6.33 -11.74 -2.10
CA SER A 114 6.24 -10.39 -1.56
C SER A 114 7.01 -10.27 -0.24
N TYR A 115 6.89 -11.27 0.63
CA TYR A 115 7.61 -11.32 1.88
C TYR A 115 9.12 -11.49 1.68
N PHE A 116 9.54 -12.36 0.76
CA PHE A 116 10.94 -12.55 0.36
C PHE A 116 11.53 -11.25 -0.21
N LYS A 117 10.79 -10.54 -1.06
CA LYS A 117 11.19 -9.23 -1.60
C LYS A 117 11.32 -8.16 -0.51
N SER A 118 10.48 -8.23 0.52
CA SER A 118 10.55 -7.32 1.68
C SER A 118 11.77 -7.65 2.54
N LEU A 119 12.07 -8.93 2.76
CA LEU A 119 13.28 -9.41 3.45
C LEU A 119 14.56 -9.04 2.71
N THR A 120 14.63 -9.18 1.38
CA THR A 120 15.82 -8.79 0.61
C THR A 120 16.05 -7.29 0.64
N ARG A 121 15.00 -6.47 0.58
CA ARG A 121 15.08 -5.01 0.82
C ARG A 121 15.54 -4.66 2.22
N LEU A 122 15.16 -5.45 3.22
CA LEU A 122 15.60 -5.30 4.60
C LEU A 122 17.05 -5.74 4.81
N SER A 123 17.63 -6.64 4.01
CA SER A 123 19.06 -6.96 4.14
C SER A 123 19.96 -5.74 3.87
N ASP A 124 19.43 -4.75 3.14
CA ASP A 124 20.05 -3.46 2.84
C ASP A 124 19.57 -2.34 3.81
N VAL A 125 19.38 -2.64 5.11
CA VAL A 125 18.84 -1.71 6.12
C VAL A 125 19.45 -0.30 6.04
N LYS A 126 20.78 -0.21 5.82
CA LYS A 126 21.48 1.07 5.67
C LYS A 126 21.04 1.85 4.42
N GLN A 127 21.01 1.22 3.25
CA GLN A 127 20.56 1.87 2.02
C GLN A 127 19.05 2.16 2.03
N ALA A 128 18.25 1.31 2.67
CA ALA A 128 16.81 1.53 2.82
C ALA A 128 16.52 2.74 3.72
N LYS A 129 17.25 2.89 4.84
CA LYS A 129 17.18 4.09 5.69
C LYS A 129 17.64 5.35 4.96
N GLU A 130 18.75 5.28 4.21
CA GLU A 130 19.23 6.42 3.42
C GLU A 130 18.25 6.84 2.33
N LYS A 131 17.64 5.89 1.60
CA LYS A 131 16.61 6.19 0.58
C LYS A 131 15.32 6.73 1.19
N LEU A 132 14.93 6.27 2.38
CA LEU A 132 13.78 6.79 3.12
C LEU A 132 14.07 8.21 3.64
N ALA A 133 15.28 8.47 4.16
CA ALA A 133 15.73 9.79 4.59
C ALA A 133 15.79 10.77 3.41
N GLU A 134 16.33 10.37 2.26
CA GLU A 134 16.33 11.18 1.04
C GLU A 134 14.91 11.51 0.55
N LYS A 135 13.99 10.52 0.55
CA LYS A 135 12.59 10.75 0.17
C LYS A 135 11.90 11.70 1.12
N ARG A 136 12.18 11.59 2.42
CA ARG A 136 11.66 12.48 3.45
C ARG A 136 12.20 13.90 3.25
N GLN A 137 13.50 14.07 3.05
CA GLN A 137 14.10 15.38 2.74
C GLN A 137 13.53 15.99 1.46
N LYS A 138 13.31 15.20 0.40
CA LYS A 138 12.67 15.68 -0.85
C LYS A 138 11.20 16.06 -0.68
N LEU A 139 10.49 15.47 0.28
CA LEU A 139 9.10 15.82 0.59
C LEU A 139 9.00 17.01 1.54
N GLU A 140 9.91 17.11 2.52
CA GLU A 140 10.07 18.27 3.40
C GLU A 140 10.51 19.51 2.60
N ALA A 141 11.35 19.36 1.58
CA ALA A 141 11.72 20.45 0.67
C ALA A 141 10.59 20.88 -0.31
N LYS A 142 9.47 20.14 -0.37
CA LYS A 142 8.29 20.45 -1.20
C LYS A 142 7.14 21.08 -0.39
N LEU A 143 7.28 21.16 0.93
CA LEU A 143 6.47 21.98 1.83
C LEU A 143 6.98 23.42 1.77
#